data_AF-A0A7G2CKE2-F1
#
_entry.id   AF-A0A7G2CKE2-F1
#
_cell.length_a   1.000
_cell.length_b   1.000
_cell.length_c   1.000
_cell.angle_alpha   90.00
_cell.angle_beta   90.00
_cell.angle_gamma   90.00
#
_symmetry.space_group_name_H-M   'P 1'
#
loop_
_entity.id
_entity.type
_entity.pdbx_description
1 polymer ?
#
loop_
_entity_poly.entity_id
_entity_poly.type
_entity_poly.pdbx_seq_one_letter_code
_entity_poly.pdbx_strand_id
1 'polypeptide(L)'
;MFRKLKLAGAHPDVLWGIDAQKAQHNGEEMIRLETLMHKRETRHQDLTNEAQHFHFWLRTDHKNNNNNNSQPLKMVECTITPLSHPTIVKRQLTSLFEQSNIMEDFEIAHEKKEMNLESVLRDADMKQTEHIQEAGSLYIRGDKAVENLRRHAVLLVVEDNGLTYLVTLPEVQYTAQEPSYVTPKGGDSTRGYKTIIGPNGEVDPDAQRFMDERGMRPFELRMAGSYSSVERFVNAFEKLERVYEIHRGRAVRPSVCIVLSLSSQENYIAADGCLVLSVHRLASWEEYLLGIPQPVWQDCVQKHQAWRVGLAPLLQERKRKLVRLADVLGFFRVTVESEVGGKQDWQELLLQRLLKEEPAIRKTMKKYNLMSDLLKKRGEIRFLEHLYSSTVSASQMVNNNNNNNNASSGRKEIGFRISGDGKVYFNQSIMNTGQILKVLKDNWKRIETFQKEHDRAVTALERLSRTIPVDFSIDTNWKIREEGNLVHCLDTFTKSMKGSEMQLQSLLQKLLYSNEHNVTKSLQQQQIKKRMVWIVSDKFDILPTGVMFIPYDVDFKSISDFLLQIGK
;
A
#
# COMPACT_ATOMS: atom_id res chain seq x y z
N MET A 1 -19.51 9.41 -22.52
CA MET A 1 -19.95 9.33 -23.93
C MET A 1 -19.33 8.13 -24.67
N PHE A 2 -18.02 8.10 -24.94
CA PHE A 2 -17.36 7.04 -25.72
C PHE A 2 -17.46 5.63 -25.11
N ARG A 3 -17.47 5.50 -23.78
CA ARG A 3 -17.74 4.23 -23.10
C ARG A 3 -19.13 3.66 -23.44
N LYS A 4 -20.15 4.52 -23.63
CA LYS A 4 -21.51 4.11 -24.00
C LYS A 4 -21.60 3.70 -25.47
N LEU A 5 -20.96 4.45 -26.37
CA LEU A 5 -20.81 4.04 -27.78
C LEU A 5 -20.03 2.71 -27.92
N LYS A 6 -19.06 2.47 -27.04
CA LYS A 6 -18.34 1.19 -26.97
C LYS A 6 -19.25 0.03 -26.55
N LEU A 7 -20.13 0.25 -25.57
CA LEU A 7 -21.12 -0.73 -25.15
C LEU A 7 -22.17 -1.02 -26.23
N ALA A 8 -22.53 -0.03 -27.05
CA ALA A 8 -23.39 -0.19 -28.25
C ALA A 8 -22.65 -0.77 -29.47
N GLY A 9 -21.40 -1.23 -29.33
CA GLY A 9 -20.67 -1.89 -30.41
C GLY A 9 -20.14 -0.95 -31.50
N ALA A 10 -20.09 0.37 -31.26
CA ALA A 10 -19.52 1.37 -32.19
C ALA A 10 -17.99 1.44 -32.16
N HIS A 11 -17.35 0.75 -31.21
CA HIS A 11 -15.91 0.91 -30.98
C HIS A 11 -15.09 0.21 -32.07
N PRO A 12 -13.99 0.83 -32.55
CA PRO A 12 -13.09 0.24 -33.54
C PRO A 12 -12.66 -1.19 -33.20
N ASP A 13 -12.24 -1.45 -31.95
CA ASP A 13 -11.88 -2.81 -31.48
C ASP A 13 -12.97 -3.87 -31.68
N VAL A 14 -14.25 -3.49 -31.61
CA VAL A 14 -15.38 -4.40 -31.80
C VAL A 14 -15.64 -4.63 -33.29
N LEU A 15 -15.46 -3.60 -34.12
CA LEU A 15 -15.67 -3.66 -35.56
C LEU A 15 -14.47 -4.25 -36.32
N TRP A 16 -13.25 -4.23 -35.76
CA TRP A 16 -12.05 -4.76 -36.42
C TRP A 16 -12.20 -6.24 -36.79
N GLY A 17 -12.91 -7.01 -35.97
CA GLY A 17 -13.23 -8.41 -36.24
C GLY A 17 -14.37 -8.64 -37.24
N ILE A 18 -15.02 -7.57 -37.73
CA ILE A 18 -16.21 -7.63 -38.61
C ILE A 18 -15.94 -6.96 -39.96
N ASP A 19 -15.56 -5.68 -39.95
CA ASP A 19 -15.28 -4.88 -41.16
C ASP A 19 -14.18 -3.86 -40.86
N ALA A 20 -13.02 -4.12 -41.44
CA ALA A 20 -11.80 -3.38 -41.25
C ALA A 20 -11.91 -1.89 -41.63
N GLN A 21 -12.55 -1.60 -42.76
CA GLN A 21 -12.65 -0.23 -43.26
C GLN A 21 -13.59 0.61 -42.39
N LYS A 22 -14.67 0.00 -41.87
CA LYS A 22 -15.62 0.67 -40.98
C LYS A 22 -15.06 0.85 -39.56
N ALA A 23 -14.23 -0.08 -39.08
CA ALA A 23 -13.52 0.08 -37.81
C ALA A 23 -12.58 1.29 -37.84
N GLN A 24 -11.82 1.45 -38.94
CA GLN A 24 -10.97 2.62 -39.14
C GLN A 24 -11.79 3.92 -39.22
N HIS A 25 -12.87 3.93 -40.01
CA HIS A 25 -13.77 5.09 -40.13
C HIS A 25 -14.35 5.53 -38.78
N ASN A 26 -14.85 4.59 -37.96
CA ASN A 26 -15.35 4.90 -36.62
C ASN A 26 -14.25 5.46 -35.70
N GLY A 27 -13.00 4.99 -35.84
CA GLY A 27 -11.87 5.53 -35.09
C GLY A 27 -11.60 6.99 -35.42
N GLU A 28 -11.61 7.33 -36.71
CA GLU A 28 -11.43 8.70 -37.20
C GLU A 28 -12.58 9.62 -36.77
N GLU A 29 -13.83 9.15 -36.84
CA GLU A 29 -15.01 9.90 -36.41
C GLU A 29 -15.08 10.10 -34.89
N MET A 30 -14.61 9.12 -34.10
CA MET A 30 -14.49 9.27 -32.64
C MET A 30 -13.47 10.35 -32.27
N ILE A 31 -12.29 10.33 -32.89
CA ILE A 31 -11.25 11.34 -32.67
C ILE A 31 -11.74 12.72 -33.10
N ARG A 32 -12.44 12.82 -34.23
CA ARG A 32 -12.99 14.08 -34.72
C ARG A 32 -14.04 14.65 -33.78
N LEU A 33 -14.90 13.79 -33.23
CA LEU A 33 -15.94 14.17 -32.27
C LEU A 33 -15.34 14.60 -30.93
N GLU A 34 -14.34 13.88 -30.44
CA GLU A 34 -13.61 14.22 -29.21
C GLU A 34 -12.89 15.57 -29.35
N THR A 35 -12.21 15.76 -30.48
CA THR A 35 -11.53 17.02 -30.80
C THR A 35 -12.53 18.18 -30.86
N LEU A 36 -13.71 17.97 -31.44
CA LEU A 36 -14.76 18.99 -31.50
C LEU A 36 -15.27 19.37 -30.11
N MET A 37 -15.55 18.38 -29.26
CA MET A 37 -16.04 18.62 -27.89
C MET A 37 -14.98 19.31 -27.03
N HIS A 38 -13.72 18.92 -27.14
CA HIS A 38 -12.61 19.55 -26.42
C HIS A 38 -12.41 21.02 -26.87
N LYS A 39 -12.41 21.30 -28.19
CA LYS A 39 -12.30 22.68 -28.69
C LYS A 39 -13.46 23.56 -28.21
N ARG A 40 -14.65 22.98 -28.05
CA ARG A 40 -15.84 23.66 -27.52
C ARG A 40 -15.72 23.97 -26.02
N GLU A 41 -15.19 23.03 -25.25
CA GLU A 41 -14.94 23.19 -23.82
C GLU A 41 -13.90 24.28 -23.54
N THR A 42 -12.84 24.34 -24.35
CA THR A 42 -11.76 25.33 -24.20
C THR A 42 -12.02 26.67 -24.91
N ARG A 43 -13.20 26.86 -25.55
CA ARG A 43 -13.60 28.06 -26.31
C ARG A 43 -12.53 28.56 -27.30
N HIS A 44 -11.97 27.66 -28.11
CA HIS A 44 -10.97 28.06 -29.13
C HIS A 44 -11.59 28.95 -30.23
N GLN A 45 -10.85 30.00 -30.66
CA GLN A 45 -11.31 31.03 -31.61
C GLN A 45 -11.50 30.54 -33.06
N ASP A 46 -11.02 29.35 -33.43
CA ASP A 46 -11.09 28.82 -34.80
C ASP A 46 -12.31 27.92 -35.08
N LEU A 47 -13.30 27.86 -34.19
CA LEU A 47 -14.53 27.10 -34.41
C LEU A 47 -15.51 27.87 -35.30
N THR A 48 -15.72 27.40 -36.52
CA THR A 48 -16.87 27.83 -37.35
C THR A 48 -18.15 27.20 -36.82
N ASN A 49 -19.27 27.92 -36.85
CA ASN A 49 -20.59 27.38 -36.42
C ASN A 49 -21.25 26.53 -37.51
N GLU A 50 -20.48 26.00 -38.45
CA GLU A 50 -21.01 25.13 -39.50
C GLU A 50 -21.39 23.77 -38.90
N ALA A 51 -22.52 23.22 -39.37
CA ALA A 51 -23.01 21.94 -38.91
C ALA A 51 -22.02 20.83 -39.33
N GLN A 52 -21.57 20.03 -38.36
CA GLN A 52 -20.67 18.92 -38.60
C GLN A 52 -21.43 17.59 -38.50
N HIS A 53 -21.35 16.79 -39.56
CA HIS A 53 -22.07 15.53 -39.68
C HIS A 53 -21.14 14.36 -39.36
N PHE A 54 -21.44 13.62 -38.30
CA PHE A 54 -20.72 12.43 -37.82
C PHE A 54 -21.48 11.17 -38.19
N HIS A 55 -20.75 10.14 -38.61
CA HIS A 55 -21.33 8.86 -39.03
C HIS A 55 -20.65 7.73 -38.26
N PHE A 56 -21.44 6.85 -37.65
CA PHE A 56 -20.93 5.70 -36.91
C PHE A 56 -21.59 4.42 -37.39
N TRP A 57 -20.78 3.40 -37.63
CA TRP A 57 -21.27 2.05 -37.87
C TRP A 57 -21.45 1.32 -36.55
N LEU A 58 -22.59 0.68 -36.37
CA LEU A 58 -22.95 -0.09 -35.20
C LEU A 58 -23.21 -1.54 -35.58
N ARG A 59 -22.88 -2.45 -34.68
CA ARG A 59 -23.35 -3.83 -34.76
C ARG A 59 -24.86 -3.85 -34.47
N THR A 60 -25.66 -4.48 -35.32
CA THR A 60 -27.08 -4.71 -35.01
C THR A 60 -27.19 -5.86 -34.01
N ASP A 61 -28.00 -5.69 -32.96
CA ASP A 61 -28.18 -6.71 -31.92
C ASP A 61 -28.78 -8.00 -32.51
N HIS A 62 -28.08 -9.12 -32.31
CA HIS A 62 -28.60 -10.45 -32.55
C HIS A 62 -29.72 -10.77 -31.54
N LYS A 63 -30.96 -10.83 -32.01
CA LYS A 63 -31.81 -11.96 -31.60
C LYS A 63 -31.22 -13.21 -32.25
N ASN A 64 -30.81 -14.16 -31.41
CA ASN A 64 -30.33 -15.51 -31.72
C ASN A 64 -30.54 -15.95 -33.18
N ASN A 65 -29.47 -15.99 -33.96
CA ASN A 65 -29.36 -16.97 -35.04
C ASN A 65 -27.89 -17.25 -35.34
N ASN A 66 -27.45 -18.43 -34.94
CA ASN A 66 -26.19 -19.04 -35.35
C ASN A 66 -26.27 -19.35 -36.85
N ASN A 67 -25.75 -18.46 -37.69
CA ASN A 67 -25.21 -18.84 -38.99
C ASN A 67 -24.17 -17.82 -39.43
N ASN A 68 -23.00 -18.34 -39.80
CA ASN A 68 -21.84 -17.59 -40.31
C ASN A 68 -22.13 -16.99 -41.68
N ASN A 69 -22.85 -15.87 -41.73
CA ASN A 69 -22.79 -14.93 -42.83
C ASN A 69 -22.75 -13.49 -42.29
N SER A 70 -21.98 -12.64 -42.99
CA SER A 70 -21.66 -11.24 -42.69
C SER A 70 -22.70 -10.52 -41.83
N GLN A 71 -22.33 -10.14 -40.61
CA GLN A 71 -23.25 -9.46 -39.69
C GLN A 71 -23.62 -8.08 -40.23
N PRO A 72 -24.91 -7.74 -40.35
CA PRO A 72 -25.32 -6.45 -40.89
C PRO A 72 -24.97 -5.32 -39.91
N LEU A 73 -24.17 -4.37 -40.39
CA LEU A 73 -23.82 -3.15 -39.67
C LEU A 73 -24.85 -2.06 -39.98
N LYS A 74 -25.34 -1.37 -38.96
CA LYS A 74 -26.25 -0.22 -39.10
C LYS A 74 -25.45 1.07 -39.04
N MET A 75 -25.62 1.97 -40.00
CA MET A 75 -25.07 3.32 -39.91
C MET A 75 -26.01 4.20 -39.08
N VAL A 76 -25.44 5.01 -38.21
CA VAL A 76 -26.13 6.01 -37.40
C VAL A 76 -25.43 7.35 -37.63
N GLU A 77 -26.22 8.41 -37.80
CA GLU A 77 -25.71 9.75 -38.08
C GLU A 77 -26.07 10.72 -36.94
N CYS A 78 -25.19 11.68 -36.70
CA CYS A 78 -25.42 12.77 -35.78
C CYS A 78 -24.89 14.06 -36.37
N THR A 79 -25.70 15.11 -36.32
CA THR A 79 -25.28 16.45 -36.75
C THR A 79 -25.11 17.32 -35.53
N ILE A 80 -23.90 17.87 -35.37
CA ILE A 80 -23.56 18.74 -34.24
C ILE A 80 -23.29 20.15 -34.77
N THR A 81 -23.96 21.13 -34.16
CA THR A 81 -23.70 22.55 -34.40
C THR A 81 -22.79 23.09 -33.28
N PRO A 82 -21.48 23.30 -33.54
CA PRO A 82 -20.46 23.39 -32.48
C PRO A 82 -20.66 24.56 -31.50
N LEU A 83 -21.16 25.71 -31.97
CA LEU A 83 -21.37 26.90 -31.13
C LEU A 83 -22.82 27.01 -30.60
N SER A 84 -23.65 25.99 -30.79
CA SER A 84 -25.02 25.98 -30.22
C SER A 84 -25.01 25.82 -28.70
N HIS A 85 -26.13 26.19 -28.06
CA HIS A 85 -26.28 26.08 -26.61
C HIS A 85 -26.07 24.62 -26.12
N PRO A 86 -25.46 24.37 -24.95
CA PRO A 86 -25.23 23.01 -24.42
C PRO A 86 -26.45 22.10 -24.44
N THR A 87 -27.64 22.64 -24.17
CA THR A 87 -28.91 21.88 -24.23
C THR A 87 -29.30 21.42 -25.64
N ILE A 88 -28.95 22.20 -26.68
CA ILE A 88 -29.20 21.86 -28.08
C ILE A 88 -28.26 20.74 -28.51
N VAL A 89 -26.98 20.85 -28.14
CA VAL A 89 -26.00 19.79 -28.45
C VAL A 89 -26.26 18.53 -27.61
N LYS A 90 -26.76 18.66 -26.37
CA LYS A 90 -27.28 17.54 -25.56
C LYS A 90 -28.35 16.80 -26.35
N ARG A 91 -29.37 17.49 -26.86
CA ARG A 91 -30.41 16.87 -27.72
C ARG A 91 -29.85 16.23 -28.99
N GLN A 92 -28.90 16.87 -29.67
CA GLN A 92 -28.26 16.32 -30.87
C GLN A 92 -27.48 15.03 -30.58
N LEU A 93 -26.75 14.99 -29.46
CA LEU A 93 -26.03 13.80 -29.00
C LEU A 93 -26.96 12.72 -28.44
N THR A 94 -28.06 13.11 -27.77
CA THR A 94 -29.09 12.16 -27.32
C THR A 94 -29.74 11.45 -28.50
N SER A 95 -29.95 12.13 -29.64
CA SER A 95 -30.45 11.49 -30.86
C SER A 95 -29.53 10.38 -31.37
N LEU A 96 -28.19 10.53 -31.24
CA LEU A 96 -27.22 9.47 -31.54
C LEU A 96 -27.40 8.24 -30.63
N PHE A 97 -27.71 8.47 -29.35
CA PHE A 97 -27.94 7.42 -28.35
C PHE A 97 -29.29 6.72 -28.53
N GLU A 98 -30.34 7.46 -28.86
CA GLU A 98 -31.65 6.89 -29.22
C GLU A 98 -31.56 6.02 -30.47
N GLN A 99 -30.86 6.49 -31.52
CA GLN A 99 -30.66 5.72 -32.75
C GLN A 99 -29.80 4.46 -32.54
N SER A 100 -29.02 4.41 -31.45
CA SER A 100 -28.22 3.26 -31.00
C SER A 100 -28.88 2.45 -29.89
N ASN A 101 -30.18 2.65 -29.63
CA ASN A 101 -30.99 1.91 -28.65
C ASN A 101 -30.55 2.07 -27.18
N ILE A 102 -29.78 3.11 -26.85
CA ILE A 102 -29.38 3.46 -25.48
C ILE A 102 -30.41 4.43 -24.90
N MET A 103 -31.30 3.94 -24.02
CA MET A 103 -32.43 4.68 -23.43
C MET A 103 -32.09 5.48 -22.15
N GLU A 104 -30.80 5.70 -21.84
CA GLU A 104 -30.37 6.45 -20.65
C GLU A 104 -30.18 7.94 -20.94
N ASP A 105 -30.64 8.80 -20.02
CA ASP A 105 -30.47 10.26 -20.10
C ASP A 105 -28.98 10.66 -20.16
N PHE A 106 -28.63 11.54 -21.11
CA PHE A 106 -27.27 12.04 -21.31
C PHE A 106 -27.03 13.33 -20.54
N GLU A 107 -26.19 13.33 -19.50
CA GLU A 107 -25.81 14.56 -18.79
C GLU A 107 -24.55 15.20 -19.39
N ILE A 108 -24.63 16.49 -19.73
CA ILE A 108 -23.47 17.34 -20.03
C ILE A 108 -23.07 18.01 -18.71
N ALA A 109 -21.77 18.04 -18.39
CA ALA A 109 -21.16 18.37 -17.10
C ALA A 109 -21.43 19.78 -16.51
N HIS A 110 -22.46 20.50 -16.95
CA HIS A 110 -22.82 21.82 -16.47
C HIS A 110 -24.29 22.01 -16.04
N GLU A 111 -25.04 20.93 -15.83
CA GLU A 111 -26.26 21.03 -15.02
C GLU A 111 -25.86 21.10 -13.54
N LYS A 112 -25.79 22.32 -12.98
CA LYS A 112 -25.86 22.52 -11.53
C LYS A 112 -27.25 22.07 -11.06
N LYS A 113 -27.40 20.77 -10.82
CA LYS A 113 -28.51 20.22 -10.05
C LYS A 113 -28.15 20.39 -8.57
N GLU A 114 -29.01 21.05 -7.80
CA GLU A 114 -28.97 20.94 -6.34
C GLU A 114 -29.27 19.47 -5.99
N MET A 115 -28.21 18.70 -5.74
CA MET A 115 -28.35 17.29 -5.38
C MET A 115 -28.72 17.18 -3.91
N ASN A 116 -29.76 16.39 -3.64
CA ASN A 116 -30.14 15.97 -2.31
C ASN A 116 -28.99 15.11 -1.71
N LEU A 117 -28.56 15.43 -0.50
CA LEU A 117 -27.49 14.73 0.24
C LEU A 117 -27.73 13.20 0.26
N GLU A 118 -29.00 12.80 0.33
CA GLU A 118 -29.41 11.40 0.37
C GLU A 118 -29.17 10.66 -0.95
N SER A 119 -29.32 11.30 -2.11
CA SER A 119 -29.10 10.65 -3.41
C SER A 119 -27.61 10.50 -3.74
N VAL A 120 -26.79 11.45 -3.28
CA VAL A 120 -25.33 11.44 -3.41
C VAL A 120 -24.78 10.29 -2.57
N LEU A 121 -25.09 10.27 -1.27
CA LEU A 121 -24.64 9.18 -0.39
C LEU A 121 -25.03 7.78 -0.89
N ARG A 122 -26.19 7.62 -1.56
CA ARG A 122 -26.58 6.33 -2.16
C ARG A 122 -25.73 5.91 -3.36
N ASP A 123 -25.23 6.84 -4.17
CA ASP A 123 -24.41 6.54 -5.37
C ASP A 123 -22.97 6.17 -5.00
N ALA A 124 -22.36 6.87 -4.03
CA ALA A 124 -21.06 6.46 -3.48
C ALA A 124 -21.14 5.16 -2.68
N ASP A 125 -22.23 4.95 -1.92
CA ASP A 125 -22.47 3.67 -1.26
C ASP A 125 -22.58 2.55 -2.30
N MET A 126 -23.22 2.79 -3.45
CA MET A 126 -23.26 1.83 -4.56
C MET A 126 -21.87 1.55 -5.14
N LYS A 127 -21.06 2.58 -5.45
CA LYS A 127 -19.68 2.40 -5.99
C LYS A 127 -18.72 1.74 -4.98
N GLN A 128 -18.81 2.10 -3.70
CA GLN A 128 -18.05 1.46 -2.64
C GLN A 128 -18.50 0.01 -2.44
N THR A 129 -19.81 -0.25 -2.52
CA THR A 129 -20.37 -1.60 -2.45
C THR A 129 -19.96 -2.43 -3.67
N GLU A 130 -19.91 -1.85 -4.88
CA GLU A 130 -19.39 -2.51 -6.09
C GLU A 130 -17.91 -2.87 -5.90
N HIS A 131 -17.07 -1.96 -5.42
CA HIS A 131 -15.66 -2.29 -5.14
C HIS A 131 -15.51 -3.32 -4.02
N ILE A 132 -16.32 -3.26 -2.95
CA ILE A 132 -16.33 -4.27 -1.88
C ILE A 132 -16.87 -5.61 -2.39
N GLN A 133 -17.79 -5.64 -3.34
CA GLN A 133 -18.29 -6.88 -3.96
C GLN A 133 -17.25 -7.47 -4.92
N GLU A 134 -16.60 -6.65 -5.76
CA GLU A 134 -15.57 -7.08 -6.69
C GLU A 134 -14.27 -7.49 -5.97
N ALA A 135 -13.83 -6.72 -4.97
CA ALA A 135 -12.59 -6.96 -4.21
C ALA A 135 -12.82 -7.85 -2.97
N GLY A 136 -14.05 -7.98 -2.50
CA GLY A 136 -14.39 -8.83 -1.35
C GLY A 136 -14.03 -10.29 -1.60
N SER A 137 -14.25 -10.76 -2.83
CA SER A 137 -13.79 -12.09 -3.25
C SER A 137 -12.26 -12.23 -3.17
N LEU A 138 -11.51 -11.18 -3.55
CA LEU A 138 -10.06 -11.15 -3.48
C LEU A 138 -9.55 -11.14 -2.04
N TYR A 139 -10.18 -10.40 -1.14
CA TYR A 139 -9.81 -10.40 0.28
C TYR A 139 -10.01 -11.77 0.92
N ILE A 140 -11.15 -12.44 0.66
CA ILE A 140 -11.42 -13.78 1.19
C ILE A 140 -10.41 -14.80 0.63
N ARG A 141 -10.13 -14.75 -0.68
CA ARG A 141 -9.14 -15.61 -1.33
C ARG A 141 -7.73 -15.39 -0.77
N GLY A 142 -7.33 -14.12 -0.62
CA GLY A 142 -6.06 -13.73 -0.04
C GLY A 142 -5.91 -14.21 1.40
N ASP A 143 -6.89 -13.94 2.26
CA ASP A 143 -6.88 -14.37 3.66
C ASP A 143 -6.82 -15.90 3.80
N LYS A 144 -7.54 -16.63 2.94
CA LYS A 144 -7.46 -18.09 2.86
C LYS A 144 -6.06 -18.56 2.49
N ALA A 145 -5.47 -18.02 1.44
CA ALA A 145 -4.14 -18.41 0.98
C ALA A 145 -3.05 -18.14 2.04
N VAL A 146 -3.12 -16.95 2.66
CA VAL A 146 -2.25 -16.53 3.77
C VAL A 146 -2.38 -17.48 4.96
N GLU A 147 -3.59 -17.87 5.36
CA GLU A 147 -3.82 -18.83 6.44
C GLU A 147 -3.26 -20.22 6.11
N ASN A 148 -3.41 -20.71 4.88
CA ASN A 148 -2.88 -22.02 4.50
C ASN A 148 -1.35 -22.02 4.46
N LEU A 149 -0.72 -20.95 3.97
CA LEU A 149 0.72 -20.76 4.05
C LEU A 149 1.22 -20.72 5.51
N ARG A 150 0.49 -20.06 6.41
CA ARG A 150 0.76 -20.10 7.85
C ARG A 150 0.72 -21.54 8.39
N ARG A 151 -0.31 -22.33 8.05
CA ARG A 151 -0.44 -23.76 8.40
C ARG A 151 0.62 -24.65 7.77
N HIS A 152 1.19 -24.22 6.65
CA HIS A 152 2.35 -24.86 6.03
C HIS A 152 3.68 -24.49 6.71
N ALA A 153 3.64 -23.70 7.79
CA ALA A 153 4.80 -23.21 8.52
C ALA A 153 5.72 -22.33 7.67
N VAL A 154 5.15 -21.53 6.78
CA VAL A 154 5.88 -20.54 5.97
C VAL A 154 5.77 -19.17 6.65
N LEU A 155 6.92 -18.55 6.89
CA LEU A 155 7.03 -17.13 7.24
C LEU A 155 7.08 -16.31 5.94
N LEU A 156 6.00 -15.61 5.62
CA LEU A 156 5.87 -14.82 4.41
C LEU A 156 6.04 -13.32 4.71
N VAL A 157 6.92 -12.69 3.96
CA VAL A 157 7.23 -11.26 4.05
C VAL A 157 7.13 -10.65 2.65
N VAL A 158 6.62 -9.42 2.55
CA VAL A 158 6.71 -8.60 1.34
C VAL A 158 7.78 -7.53 1.57
N GLU A 159 8.71 -7.39 0.63
CA GLU A 159 9.74 -6.35 0.62
C GLU A 159 9.46 -5.33 -0.48
N ASP A 160 9.40 -4.06 -0.09
CA ASP A 160 9.20 -2.91 -0.97
C ASP A 160 10.19 -1.79 -0.61
N ASN A 161 11.22 -1.64 -1.44
CA ASN A 161 12.20 -0.55 -1.37
C ASN A 161 12.81 -0.37 0.03
N GLY A 162 13.17 -1.47 0.69
CA GLY A 162 13.75 -1.44 2.03
C GLY A 162 12.75 -1.47 3.18
N LEU A 163 11.44 -1.44 2.90
CA LEU A 163 10.40 -1.69 3.88
C LEU A 163 9.94 -3.15 3.80
N THR A 164 9.86 -3.80 4.96
CA THR A 164 9.40 -5.20 5.06
C THR A 164 8.05 -5.28 5.77
N TYR A 165 7.10 -5.95 5.14
CA TYR A 165 5.75 -6.16 5.65
C TYR A 165 5.53 -7.65 5.97
N LEU A 166 5.11 -7.95 7.19
CA LEU A 166 4.82 -9.30 7.62
C LEU A 166 3.43 -9.71 7.13
N VAL A 167 3.35 -10.79 6.35
CA VAL A 167 2.09 -11.32 5.80
C VAL A 167 1.59 -12.52 6.60
N THR A 168 2.46 -13.46 6.90
CA THR A 168 2.13 -14.63 7.75
C THR A 168 3.12 -14.75 8.89
N LEU A 169 2.65 -15.19 10.06
CA LEU A 169 3.51 -15.63 11.17
C LEU A 169 3.13 -17.07 11.53
N PRO A 170 4.00 -18.07 11.29
CA PRO A 170 3.71 -19.46 11.59
C PRO A 170 3.66 -19.70 13.11
N GLU A 171 2.81 -20.64 13.55
CA GLU A 171 2.73 -21.03 14.96
C GLU A 171 3.96 -21.83 15.39
N VAL A 172 4.59 -21.41 16.48
CA VAL A 172 5.76 -22.06 17.07
C VAL A 172 5.35 -22.62 18.42
N GLN A 173 5.41 -23.93 18.61
CA GLN A 173 5.31 -24.50 19.94
C GLN A 173 6.69 -24.52 20.59
N TYR A 174 6.81 -23.83 21.72
CA TYR A 174 7.98 -23.95 22.60
C TYR A 174 7.76 -25.17 23.51
N THR A 175 8.24 -26.34 23.10
CA THR A 175 8.45 -27.45 24.02
C THR A 175 9.88 -27.39 24.55
N ALA A 176 10.07 -27.72 25.82
CA ALA A 176 11.31 -27.50 26.57
C ALA A 176 12.54 -28.29 26.08
N GLN A 177 12.46 -29.00 24.95
CA GLN A 177 13.57 -29.80 24.42
C GLN A 177 13.87 -29.62 22.93
N GLU A 178 13.04 -28.95 22.12
CA GLU A 178 13.40 -28.46 20.77
C GLU A 178 12.19 -27.72 20.16
N PRO A 179 12.37 -26.59 19.46
CA PRO A 179 11.26 -25.93 18.77
C PRO A 179 10.84 -26.76 17.54
N SER A 180 9.77 -27.55 17.67
CA SER A 180 9.16 -28.27 16.55
C SER A 180 8.01 -27.48 15.94
N TYR A 181 8.00 -27.34 14.61
CA TYR A 181 6.85 -26.80 13.89
C TYR A 181 5.74 -27.84 13.87
N VAL A 182 4.54 -27.46 14.33
CA VAL A 182 3.37 -28.33 14.19
C VAL A 182 2.93 -28.26 12.73
N THR A 183 3.27 -29.27 11.95
CA THR A 183 2.40 -29.65 10.84
C THR A 183 1.17 -30.29 11.48
N PRO A 184 -0.05 -29.75 11.33
CA PRO A 184 -1.23 -30.43 11.87
C PRO A 184 -1.33 -31.78 11.18
N LYS A 185 -1.00 -32.87 11.89
CA LYS A 185 -1.51 -34.18 11.52
C LYS A 185 -2.99 -34.11 11.86
N GLY A 186 -3.82 -34.23 10.83
CA GLY A 186 -5.29 -34.15 10.82
C GLY A 186 -5.99 -34.02 12.18
N GLY A 187 -6.74 -32.92 12.33
CA GLY A 187 -7.67 -32.72 13.45
C GLY A 187 -7.39 -31.44 14.21
N ASP A 188 -8.01 -30.33 13.78
CA ASP A 188 -9.13 -29.71 14.51
C ASP A 188 -9.57 -28.48 13.70
N SER A 189 -10.67 -28.61 12.96
CA SER A 189 -11.24 -27.58 12.08
C SER A 189 -11.95 -26.46 12.84
N THR A 190 -11.68 -26.32 14.14
CA THR A 190 -12.36 -25.40 15.06
C THR A 190 -11.52 -24.19 15.48
N ARG A 191 -10.21 -24.14 15.17
CA ARG A 191 -9.43 -22.89 15.31
C ARG A 191 -9.73 -21.96 14.13
N GLY A 192 -10.47 -20.88 14.41
CA GLY A 192 -10.77 -19.84 13.43
C GLY A 192 -9.52 -19.21 12.79
N TYR A 193 -9.70 -18.57 11.63
CA TYR A 193 -8.64 -17.87 10.90
C TYR A 193 -7.88 -16.90 11.82
N LYS A 194 -6.55 -17.04 11.93
CA LYS A 194 -5.73 -16.12 12.74
C LYS A 194 -4.85 -15.28 11.81
N THR A 195 -5.37 -14.12 11.43
CA THR A 195 -4.64 -13.08 10.69
C THR A 195 -3.74 -12.26 11.62
N ILE A 196 -2.72 -11.59 11.07
CA ILE A 196 -1.83 -10.70 11.86
C ILE A 196 -2.62 -9.52 12.44
N ILE A 197 -3.56 -8.98 11.68
CA ILE A 197 -4.52 -7.97 12.10
C ILE A 197 -5.86 -8.67 12.30
N GLY A 198 -6.35 -8.70 13.53
CA GLY A 198 -7.64 -9.27 13.89
C GLY A 198 -8.83 -8.50 13.28
N PRO A 199 -10.05 -9.05 13.38
CA PRO A 199 -11.26 -8.40 12.86
C PRO A 199 -11.53 -7.02 13.46
N ASN A 200 -11.00 -6.72 14.65
CA ASN A 200 -11.14 -5.42 15.32
C ASN A 200 -10.04 -4.41 14.95
N GLY A 201 -9.11 -4.75 14.05
CA GLY A 201 -7.93 -3.92 13.75
C GLY A 201 -6.76 -4.12 14.72
N GLU A 202 -6.96 -4.88 15.80
CA GLU A 202 -5.89 -5.21 16.76
C GLU A 202 -4.86 -6.15 16.14
N VAL A 203 -3.57 -5.82 16.32
CA VAL A 203 -2.47 -6.67 15.89
C VAL A 203 -2.25 -7.77 16.92
N ASP A 204 -2.09 -9.02 16.47
CA ASP A 204 -1.74 -10.17 17.32
C ASP A 204 -0.50 -9.83 18.18
N PRO A 205 -0.57 -9.88 19.53
CA PRO A 205 0.53 -9.42 20.40
C PRO A 205 1.87 -10.11 20.13
N ASP A 206 1.84 -11.39 19.74
CA ASP A 206 3.04 -12.13 19.38
C ASP A 206 3.62 -11.64 18.03
N ALA A 207 2.75 -11.33 17.07
CA ALA A 207 3.16 -10.72 15.80
C ALA A 207 3.67 -9.29 16.02
N GLN A 208 3.04 -8.50 16.89
CA GLN A 208 3.51 -7.17 17.25
C GLN A 208 4.93 -7.22 17.81
N ARG A 209 5.20 -8.11 18.78
CA ARG A 209 6.56 -8.32 19.30
C ARG A 209 7.53 -8.76 18.21
N PHE A 210 7.13 -9.71 17.37
CA PHE A 210 7.97 -10.19 16.28
C PHE A 210 8.35 -9.07 15.30
N MET A 211 7.37 -8.23 14.94
CA MET A 211 7.53 -7.11 14.03
C MET A 211 8.37 -5.99 14.64
N ASP A 212 8.09 -5.60 15.89
CA ASP A 212 8.80 -4.53 16.61
C ASP A 212 10.29 -4.83 16.78
N GLU A 213 10.64 -6.12 16.96
CA GLU A 213 12.01 -6.58 17.05
C GLU A 213 12.77 -6.50 15.73
N ARG A 214 12.06 -6.58 14.60
CA ARG A 214 12.62 -6.71 13.26
C ARG A 214 12.37 -5.47 12.38
N GLY A 215 11.72 -4.45 12.91
CA GLY A 215 11.35 -3.24 12.15
C GLY A 215 10.33 -3.50 11.05
N MET A 216 9.54 -4.58 11.16
CA MET A 216 8.52 -4.93 10.17
C MET A 216 7.23 -4.16 10.41
N ARG A 217 6.42 -4.05 9.36
CA ARG A 217 5.07 -3.49 9.41
C ARG A 217 4.05 -4.60 9.18
N PRO A 218 2.83 -4.48 9.72
CA PRO A 218 1.78 -5.43 9.37
C PRO A 218 1.40 -5.24 7.90
N PHE A 219 1.31 -6.33 7.14
CA PHE A 219 0.77 -6.29 5.78
C PHE A 219 -0.76 -6.30 5.85
N GLU A 220 -1.39 -5.44 5.07
CA GLU A 220 -2.84 -5.48 4.87
C GLU A 220 -3.16 -5.32 3.39
N LEU A 221 -3.95 -6.24 2.83
CA LEU A 221 -4.36 -6.20 1.42
C LEU A 221 -5.04 -4.88 1.04
N ARG A 222 -5.78 -4.27 1.97
CA ARG A 222 -6.43 -2.96 1.79
C ARG A 222 -5.45 -1.81 1.58
N MET A 223 -4.20 -1.95 2.01
CA MET A 223 -3.16 -0.93 1.82
C MET A 223 -2.41 -1.05 0.50
N ALA A 224 -2.72 -2.05 -0.35
CA ALA A 224 -2.05 -2.24 -1.65
C ALA A 224 -2.43 -1.18 -2.71
N GLY A 225 -3.31 -0.23 -2.37
CA GLY A 225 -3.60 0.98 -3.16
C GLY A 225 -4.65 0.80 -4.25
N SER A 226 -4.46 -0.16 -5.16
CA SER A 226 -5.35 -0.38 -6.31
C SER A 226 -5.88 -1.81 -6.39
N TYR A 227 -7.05 -2.00 -7.02
CA TYR A 227 -7.64 -3.32 -7.28
C TYR A 227 -6.66 -4.26 -7.99
N SER A 228 -5.97 -3.77 -9.02
CA SER A 228 -4.99 -4.57 -9.78
C SER A 228 -3.78 -4.97 -8.95
N SER A 229 -3.33 -4.13 -8.02
CA SER A 229 -2.27 -4.48 -7.08
C SER A 229 -2.74 -5.54 -6.08
N VAL A 230 -3.96 -5.39 -5.53
CA VAL A 230 -4.59 -6.40 -4.65
C VAL A 230 -4.67 -7.75 -5.37
N GLU A 231 -5.18 -7.76 -6.61
CA GLU A 231 -5.30 -8.97 -7.42
C GLU A 231 -3.93 -9.63 -7.65
N ARG A 232 -2.88 -8.85 -7.96
CA ARG A 232 -1.52 -9.39 -8.11
C ARG A 232 -1.01 -10.06 -6.85
N PHE A 233 -1.21 -9.45 -5.68
CA PHE A 233 -0.81 -10.05 -4.40
C PHE A 233 -1.59 -11.32 -4.10
N VAL A 234 -2.92 -11.32 -4.32
CA VAL A 234 -3.76 -12.50 -4.09
C VAL A 234 -3.36 -13.64 -5.02
N ASN A 235 -3.16 -13.37 -6.31
CA ASN A 235 -2.69 -14.37 -7.28
C ASN A 235 -1.30 -14.92 -6.91
N ALA A 236 -0.42 -14.07 -6.38
CA ALA A 236 0.88 -14.51 -5.88
C ALA A 236 0.74 -15.44 -4.66
N PHE A 237 -0.12 -15.10 -3.70
CA PHE A 237 -0.36 -15.91 -2.51
C PHE A 237 -0.98 -17.27 -2.86
N GLU A 238 -2.00 -17.29 -3.71
CA GLU A 238 -2.63 -18.54 -4.16
C GLU A 238 -1.69 -19.42 -4.99
N LYS A 239 -0.85 -18.80 -5.84
CA LYS A 239 0.16 -19.56 -6.58
C LYS A 239 1.14 -20.24 -5.64
N LEU A 240 1.60 -19.51 -4.62
CA LEU A 240 2.52 -20.06 -3.62
C LEU A 240 1.84 -21.14 -2.76
N GLU A 241 0.60 -20.91 -2.34
CA GLU A 241 -0.23 -21.89 -1.63
C GLU A 241 -0.33 -23.18 -2.44
N ARG A 242 -0.69 -23.09 -3.73
CA ARG A 242 -0.84 -24.25 -4.62
C ARG A 242 0.46 -25.03 -4.77
N VAL A 243 1.61 -24.35 -4.88
CA VAL A 243 2.93 -25.02 -4.92
C VAL A 243 3.16 -25.83 -3.65
N TYR A 244 2.86 -25.26 -2.48
CA TYR A 244 2.98 -25.97 -1.21
C TYR A 244 1.94 -27.09 -1.07
N GLU A 245 0.70 -26.91 -1.53
CA GLU A 245 -0.33 -27.94 -1.46
C GLU A 245 0.07 -29.19 -2.27
N ILE A 246 0.64 -29.00 -3.47
CA ILE A 246 1.00 -30.10 -4.37
C ILE A 246 2.33 -30.77 -3.95
N HIS A 247 3.35 -29.98 -3.60
CA HIS A 247 4.74 -30.47 -3.54
C HIS A 247 5.34 -30.55 -2.14
N ARG A 248 4.59 -30.18 -1.09
CA ARG A 248 5.10 -30.14 0.30
C ARG A 248 5.61 -31.48 0.78
N GLY A 249 6.76 -31.44 1.44
CA GLY A 249 7.42 -32.60 2.04
C GLY A 249 8.15 -33.50 1.03
N ARG A 250 7.83 -33.38 -0.26
CA ARG A 250 8.51 -34.08 -1.37
C ARG A 250 9.63 -33.23 -1.95
N ALA A 251 9.29 -32.05 -2.48
CA ALA A 251 10.25 -31.16 -3.14
C ALA A 251 10.46 -29.86 -2.34
N VAL A 252 9.39 -29.28 -1.78
CA VAL A 252 9.47 -28.06 -0.96
C VAL A 252 9.40 -28.39 0.53
N ARG A 253 10.25 -27.76 1.35
CA ARG A 253 10.28 -27.96 2.80
C ARG A 253 9.40 -26.93 3.51
N PRO A 254 8.67 -27.30 4.59
CA PRO A 254 8.08 -26.34 5.51
C PRO A 254 9.17 -25.65 6.34
N SER A 255 8.81 -24.71 7.23
CA SER A 255 9.74 -24.04 8.14
C SER A 255 10.79 -23.20 7.39
N VAL A 256 10.33 -22.41 6.43
CA VAL A 256 11.18 -21.49 5.67
C VAL A 256 10.62 -20.07 5.70
N CYS A 257 11.49 -19.10 5.42
CA CYS A 257 11.07 -17.73 5.17
C CYS A 257 11.10 -17.45 3.67
N ILE A 258 9.96 -16.98 3.15
CA ILE A 258 9.81 -16.54 1.77
C ILE A 258 9.59 -15.03 1.77
N VAL A 259 10.36 -14.34 0.94
CA VAL A 259 10.27 -12.89 0.75
C VAL A 259 9.77 -12.62 -0.66
N LEU A 260 8.63 -11.95 -0.80
CA LEU A 260 8.18 -11.44 -2.08
C LEU A 260 8.78 -10.05 -2.27
N SER A 261 9.73 -9.92 -3.19
CA SER A 261 10.35 -8.63 -3.47
C SER A 261 9.66 -7.97 -4.67
N LEU A 262 9.27 -6.72 -4.50
CA LEU A 262 8.72 -5.88 -5.58
C LEU A 262 9.82 -5.26 -6.46
N SER A 263 11.04 -5.17 -5.93
CA SER A 263 12.19 -4.52 -6.57
C SER A 263 13.10 -5.51 -7.30
N SER A 264 13.20 -6.74 -6.81
CA SER A 264 14.12 -7.74 -7.36
C SER A 264 13.71 -8.22 -8.75
N GLN A 265 14.69 -8.42 -9.63
CA GLN A 265 14.49 -8.89 -11.00
C GLN A 265 14.46 -10.42 -11.12
N GLU A 266 15.03 -11.14 -10.14
CA GLU A 266 15.21 -12.59 -10.19
C GLU A 266 14.82 -13.26 -8.87
N ASN A 267 14.60 -14.57 -8.92
CA ASN A 267 14.44 -15.38 -7.71
C ASN A 267 15.82 -15.84 -7.25
N TYR A 268 16.11 -15.72 -5.96
CA TYR A 268 17.41 -16.11 -5.41
C TYR A 268 17.28 -16.53 -3.95
N ILE A 269 18.35 -17.13 -3.41
CA ILE A 269 18.45 -17.49 -1.99
C ILE A 269 19.38 -16.48 -1.34
N ALA A 270 18.87 -15.78 -0.34
CA ALA A 270 19.63 -14.80 0.39
C ALA A 270 20.61 -15.43 1.38
N ALA A 271 21.63 -14.68 1.77
CA ALA A 271 22.66 -15.14 2.71
C ALA A 271 22.09 -15.61 4.05
N ASP A 272 20.99 -14.99 4.46
CA ASP A 272 20.25 -15.27 5.69
C ASP A 272 19.30 -16.49 5.58
N GLY A 273 19.33 -17.21 4.46
CA GLY A 273 18.53 -18.41 4.21
C GLY A 273 17.07 -18.12 3.84
N CYS A 274 16.71 -16.88 3.51
CA CYS A 274 15.42 -16.58 2.90
C CYS A 274 15.39 -16.96 1.42
N LEU A 275 14.24 -17.42 0.97
CA LEU A 275 13.93 -17.58 -0.44
C LEU A 275 13.30 -16.29 -0.93
N VAL A 276 14.03 -15.51 -1.72
CA VAL A 276 13.53 -14.26 -2.30
C VAL A 276 12.91 -14.57 -3.66
N LEU A 277 11.64 -14.26 -3.81
CA LEU A 277 10.87 -14.46 -5.03
C LEU A 277 10.48 -13.10 -5.61
N SER A 278 10.84 -12.88 -6.87
CA SER A 278 10.45 -11.68 -7.61
C SER A 278 9.01 -11.80 -8.09
N VAL A 279 8.18 -10.80 -7.78
CA VAL A 279 6.81 -10.73 -8.31
C VAL A 279 6.76 -10.58 -9.84
N HIS A 280 7.84 -10.08 -10.46
CA HIS A 280 7.94 -9.96 -11.92
C HIS A 280 8.11 -11.30 -12.62
N ARG A 281 8.59 -12.33 -11.89
CA ARG A 281 8.82 -13.68 -12.40
C ARG A 281 7.87 -14.73 -11.82
N LEU A 282 6.64 -14.34 -11.53
CA LEU A 282 5.57 -15.22 -11.01
C LEU A 282 5.48 -16.56 -11.75
N ALA A 283 5.58 -16.57 -13.09
CA ALA A 283 5.52 -17.79 -13.90
C ALA A 283 6.56 -18.85 -13.47
N SER A 284 7.80 -18.41 -13.19
CA SER A 284 8.95 -19.27 -12.89
C SER A 284 9.06 -19.76 -11.45
N TRP A 285 8.18 -19.32 -10.54
CA TRP A 285 8.30 -19.65 -9.12
C TRP A 285 8.29 -21.16 -8.84
N GLU A 286 7.43 -21.90 -9.53
CA GLU A 286 7.34 -23.34 -9.34
C GLU A 286 8.61 -24.04 -9.81
N GLU A 287 9.06 -23.77 -11.03
CA GLU A 287 10.33 -24.32 -11.57
C GLU A 287 11.52 -23.97 -10.69
N TYR A 288 11.60 -22.71 -10.23
CA TYR A 288 12.67 -22.27 -9.34
C TYR A 288 12.66 -23.03 -8.01
N LEU A 289 11.52 -23.07 -7.31
CA LEU A 289 11.40 -23.73 -6.00
C LEU A 289 11.65 -25.25 -6.09
N LEU A 290 11.17 -25.89 -7.17
CA LEU A 290 11.40 -27.31 -7.41
C LEU A 290 12.85 -27.60 -7.85
N GLY A 291 13.51 -26.64 -8.48
CA GLY A 291 14.92 -26.72 -8.89
C GLY A 291 15.92 -26.58 -7.74
N ILE A 292 15.51 -26.09 -6.57
CA ILE A 292 16.39 -25.94 -5.41
C ILE A 292 16.78 -27.34 -4.86
N PRO A 293 18.08 -27.67 -4.75
CA PRO A 293 18.52 -28.94 -4.19
C PRO A 293 18.12 -29.12 -2.72
N GLN A 294 17.83 -30.36 -2.31
CA GLN A 294 17.43 -30.68 -0.93
C GLN A 294 18.44 -30.24 0.15
N PRO A 295 19.77 -30.31 -0.05
CA PRO A 295 20.73 -29.78 0.93
C PRO A 295 20.59 -28.27 1.14
N VAL A 296 20.27 -27.53 0.09
CA VAL A 296 20.07 -26.07 0.16
C VAL A 296 18.78 -25.74 0.90
N TRP A 297 17.71 -26.52 0.67
CA TRP A 297 16.49 -26.42 1.48
C TRP A 297 16.75 -26.63 2.97
N GLN A 298 17.58 -27.62 3.34
CA GLN A 298 17.94 -27.87 4.73
C GLN A 298 18.71 -26.70 5.35
N ASP A 299 19.67 -26.11 4.62
CA ASP A 299 20.40 -24.91 5.05
C ASP A 299 19.44 -23.72 5.28
N CYS A 300 18.49 -23.48 4.36
CA CYS A 300 17.48 -22.43 4.52
C CYS A 300 16.63 -22.62 5.78
N VAL A 301 16.18 -23.85 6.07
CA VAL A 301 15.43 -24.19 7.28
C VAL A 301 16.28 -23.93 8.53
N GLN A 302 17.53 -24.41 8.54
CA GLN A 302 18.44 -24.24 9.67
C GLN A 302 18.71 -22.76 9.96
N LYS A 303 18.99 -21.95 8.92
CA LYS A 303 19.18 -20.50 9.05
C LYS A 303 17.91 -19.80 9.50
N HIS A 304 16.75 -20.20 9.00
CA HIS A 304 15.46 -19.65 9.45
C HIS A 304 15.21 -19.89 10.95
N GLN A 305 15.51 -21.08 11.46
CA GLN A 305 15.42 -21.42 12.88
C GLN A 305 16.49 -20.69 13.71
N ALA A 306 17.70 -20.51 13.17
CA ALA A 306 18.78 -19.81 13.85
C ALA A 306 18.54 -18.29 13.97
N TRP A 307 17.86 -17.68 12.99
CA TRP A 307 17.70 -16.23 12.88
C TRP A 307 16.30 -15.71 13.24
N ARG A 308 15.23 -16.44 12.96
CA ARG A 308 13.88 -15.84 12.92
C ARG A 308 12.91 -16.47 13.89
N VAL A 309 12.94 -17.77 14.08
CA VAL A 309 11.85 -18.52 14.72
C VAL A 309 12.37 -19.38 15.88
N GLY A 310 11.51 -19.64 16.87
CA GLY A 310 11.87 -20.38 18.06
C GLY A 310 12.88 -19.62 18.92
N LEU A 311 13.93 -20.30 19.40
CA LEU A 311 14.95 -19.67 20.24
C LEU A 311 15.79 -18.63 19.47
N ALA A 312 15.98 -18.80 18.16
CA ALA A 312 16.75 -17.89 17.29
C ALA A 312 18.09 -17.41 17.92
N PRO A 313 19.04 -18.31 18.23
CA PRO A 313 20.24 -18.01 19.01
C PRO A 313 21.10 -16.88 18.42
N LEU A 314 21.23 -16.82 17.09
CA LEU A 314 22.04 -15.79 16.42
C LEU A 314 21.39 -14.41 16.57
N LEU A 315 20.06 -14.34 16.46
CA LEU A 315 19.32 -13.12 16.71
C LEU A 315 19.43 -12.69 18.18
N GLN A 316 19.36 -13.63 19.13
CA GLN A 316 19.54 -13.31 20.56
C GLN A 316 20.93 -12.75 20.85
N GLU A 317 21.98 -13.34 20.27
CA GLU A 317 23.35 -12.82 20.42
C GLU A 317 23.47 -11.40 19.85
N ARG A 318 22.94 -11.16 18.65
CA ARG A 318 22.88 -9.83 18.05
C ARG A 318 22.14 -8.84 18.94
N LYS A 319 20.99 -9.22 19.49
CA LYS A 319 20.22 -8.39 20.45
C LYS A 319 21.06 -8.03 21.67
N ARG A 320 21.79 -8.99 22.25
CA ARG A 320 22.69 -8.72 23.40
C ARG A 320 23.77 -7.69 23.03
N LYS A 321 24.38 -7.80 21.84
CA LYS A 321 25.36 -6.82 21.33
C LYS A 321 24.73 -5.43 21.16
N LEU A 322 23.53 -5.35 20.60
CA LEU A 322 22.80 -4.10 20.39
C LEU A 322 22.35 -3.43 21.69
N VAL A 323 21.89 -4.21 22.69
CA VAL A 323 21.54 -3.71 24.03
C VAL A 323 22.76 -3.14 24.72
N ARG A 324 23.91 -3.82 24.65
CA ARG A 324 25.18 -3.30 25.16
C ARG A 324 25.55 -1.98 24.50
N LEU A 325 25.42 -1.89 23.18
CA LEU A 325 25.69 -0.66 22.43
C LEU A 325 24.70 0.47 22.79
N ALA A 326 23.42 0.16 23.01
CA ALA A 326 22.42 1.12 23.43
C ALA A 326 22.77 1.76 24.80
N ASP A 327 23.20 0.95 25.76
CA ASP A 327 23.66 1.46 27.06
C ASP A 327 24.92 2.34 26.95
N VAL A 328 25.86 1.96 26.06
CA VAL A 328 27.06 2.77 25.77
C VAL A 328 26.69 4.15 25.22
N LEU A 329 25.71 4.20 24.33
CA LEU A 329 25.25 5.42 23.67
C LEU A 329 24.21 6.20 24.49
N GLY A 330 23.72 5.67 25.60
CA GLY A 330 22.70 6.32 26.42
C GLY A 330 21.31 6.36 25.77
N PHE A 331 20.99 5.39 24.90
CA PHE A 331 19.69 5.22 24.25
C PHE A 331 18.97 3.99 24.77
N PHE A 332 17.64 3.96 24.62
CA PHE A 332 16.82 2.80 24.97
C PHE A 332 17.06 1.63 24.02
N ARG A 333 17.08 1.90 22.71
CA ARG A 333 17.18 0.86 21.68
C ARG A 333 18.08 1.29 20.53
N VAL A 334 18.97 0.39 20.13
CA VAL A 334 19.74 0.50 18.89
C VAL A 334 19.33 -0.67 18.00
N THR A 335 18.91 -0.39 16.77
CA THR A 335 18.59 -1.39 15.77
C THR A 335 19.50 -1.25 14.56
N VAL A 336 19.72 -2.37 13.89
CA VAL A 336 20.35 -2.40 12.57
C VAL A 336 19.25 -2.88 11.64
N GLU A 337 18.74 -1.98 10.80
CA GLU A 337 17.70 -2.31 9.83
C GLU A 337 18.34 -3.14 8.71
N SER A 338 17.79 -4.34 8.53
CA SER A 338 18.11 -5.23 7.44
C SER A 338 16.82 -5.51 6.71
N GLU A 339 16.85 -5.38 5.40
CA GLU A 339 15.90 -6.09 4.57
C GLU A 339 15.99 -7.59 4.91
N VAL A 340 14.84 -8.24 5.04
CA VAL A 340 14.80 -9.70 5.12
C VAL A 340 15.21 -10.22 3.75
N GLY A 341 16.27 -11.02 3.70
CA GLY A 341 16.90 -11.40 2.44
C GLY A 341 18.04 -10.47 1.98
N GLY A 342 18.36 -9.42 2.72
CA GLY A 342 19.48 -8.52 2.44
C GLY A 342 20.85 -9.04 2.88
N LYS A 343 21.92 -8.32 2.52
CA LYS A 343 23.29 -8.62 2.95
C LYS A 343 23.44 -8.42 4.47
N GLN A 344 24.04 -9.38 5.16
CA GLN A 344 24.24 -9.32 6.61
C GLN A 344 25.67 -8.96 7.04
N ASP A 345 26.65 -9.07 6.13
CA ASP A 345 28.08 -8.95 6.49
C ASP A 345 28.41 -7.57 7.07
N TRP A 346 27.83 -6.51 6.51
CA TRP A 346 28.05 -5.14 6.99
C TRP A 346 27.55 -4.93 8.42
N GLN A 347 26.53 -5.69 8.84
CA GLN A 347 25.89 -5.56 10.16
C GLN A 347 26.82 -6.08 11.25
N GLU A 348 27.41 -7.26 11.04
CA GLU A 348 28.38 -7.81 11.98
C GLU A 348 29.68 -6.99 12.01
N LEU A 349 30.15 -6.50 10.84
CA LEU A 349 31.30 -5.59 10.77
C LEU A 349 31.05 -4.28 11.54
N LEU A 350 29.86 -3.70 11.40
CA LEU A 350 29.46 -2.49 12.12
C LEU A 350 29.46 -2.75 13.64
N LEU A 351 28.85 -3.85 14.08
CA LEU A 351 28.77 -4.19 15.50
C LEU A 351 30.16 -4.45 16.10
N GLN A 352 31.02 -5.19 15.39
CA GLN A 352 32.40 -5.43 15.81
C GLN A 352 33.19 -4.11 15.92
N ARG A 353 33.05 -3.21 14.94
CA ARG A 353 33.70 -1.89 14.97
C ARG A 353 33.27 -1.08 16.19
N LEU A 354 31.96 -0.92 16.41
CA LEU A 354 31.45 -0.10 17.52
C LEU A 354 31.75 -0.68 18.89
N LEU A 355 31.72 -2.02 19.04
CA LEU A 355 32.08 -2.67 20.29
C LEU A 355 33.58 -2.61 20.58
N LYS A 356 34.43 -2.66 19.55
CA LYS A 356 35.89 -2.45 19.69
C LYS A 356 36.20 -1.02 20.15
N GLU A 357 35.44 -0.06 19.67
CA GLU A 357 35.62 1.38 20.00
C GLU A 357 34.81 1.83 21.23
N GLU A 358 34.14 0.90 21.93
CA GLU A 358 33.30 1.20 23.10
C GLU A 358 33.98 2.11 24.16
N PRO A 359 35.24 1.87 24.58
CA PRO A 359 35.88 2.72 25.59
C PRO A 359 36.01 4.19 25.13
N ALA A 360 36.29 4.41 23.85
CA ALA A 360 36.41 5.74 23.27
C ALA A 360 35.05 6.43 23.17
N ILE A 361 34.00 5.68 22.81
CA ILE A 361 32.61 6.16 22.80
C ILE A 361 32.22 6.57 24.22
N ARG A 362 32.37 5.69 25.23
CA ARG A 362 32.03 6.01 26.64
C ARG A 362 32.77 7.23 27.16
N LYS A 363 34.06 7.38 26.85
CA LYS A 363 34.86 8.56 27.22
C LYS A 363 34.30 9.84 26.61
N THR A 364 33.88 9.78 25.34
CA THR A 364 33.30 10.92 24.61
C THR A 364 31.93 11.30 25.16
N MET A 365 31.06 10.31 25.40
CA MET A 365 29.74 10.52 25.99
C MET A 365 29.83 11.18 27.36
N LYS A 366 30.76 10.73 28.21
CA LYS A 366 31.04 11.37 29.51
C LYS A 366 31.61 12.78 29.36
N LYS A 367 32.58 12.99 28.46
CA LYS A 367 33.23 14.29 28.23
C LYS A 367 32.24 15.38 27.82
N TYR A 368 31.25 15.05 27.00
CA TYR A 368 30.26 15.99 26.50
C TYR A 368 28.92 15.95 27.27
N ASN A 369 28.86 15.21 28.39
CA ASN A 369 27.67 15.02 29.21
C ASN A 369 26.42 14.60 28.40
N LEU A 370 26.61 13.66 27.48
CA LEU A 370 25.57 13.14 26.59
C LEU A 370 24.84 11.97 27.26
N MET A 371 24.21 12.22 28.41
CA MET A 371 23.42 11.22 29.12
C MET A 371 22.06 11.81 29.45
N SER A 372 21.03 11.24 28.85
CA SER A 372 19.64 11.69 29.00
C SER A 372 18.81 10.59 29.60
N ASP A 373 18.09 10.89 30.67
CA ASP A 373 17.10 9.96 31.22
C ASP A 373 15.96 9.70 30.24
N LEU A 374 15.60 10.67 29.39
CA LEU A 374 14.56 10.52 28.39
C LEU A 374 15.02 9.58 27.27
N LEU A 375 16.18 9.85 26.67
CA LEU A 375 16.69 9.02 25.58
C LEU A 375 17.06 7.61 26.06
N LYS A 376 17.55 7.46 27.31
CA LYS A 376 17.81 6.15 27.88
C LYS A 376 16.54 5.31 28.08
N LYS A 377 15.39 5.96 28.30
CA LYS A 377 14.09 5.28 28.47
C LYS A 377 13.34 5.04 27.16
N ARG A 378 13.52 5.90 26.14
CA ARG A 378 12.71 5.85 24.90
C ARG A 378 13.45 6.07 23.60
N GLY A 379 14.68 6.56 23.62
CA GLY A 379 15.42 6.94 22.42
C GLY A 379 15.72 5.74 21.51
N GLU A 380 15.56 5.93 20.20
CA GLU A 380 15.87 4.90 19.19
C GLU A 380 16.92 5.38 18.20
N ILE A 381 17.95 4.55 18.00
CA ILE A 381 18.91 4.69 16.91
C ILE A 381 18.72 3.54 15.93
N ARG A 382 18.77 3.84 14.64
CA ARG A 382 18.70 2.87 13.55
C ARG A 382 19.91 3.01 12.64
N PHE A 383 20.59 1.91 12.37
CA PHE A 383 21.65 1.84 11.38
C PHE A 383 21.12 1.19 10.10
N LEU A 384 21.44 1.81 8.96
CA LEU A 384 21.11 1.35 7.62
C LEU A 384 22.40 1.19 6.82
N GLU A 385 22.42 0.26 5.85
CA GLU A 385 23.57 0.11 4.95
C GLU A 385 23.76 1.37 4.10
N HIS A 386 22.65 1.83 3.50
CA HIS A 386 22.55 3.03 2.69
C HIS A 386 21.35 3.87 3.15
N LEU A 387 21.52 5.19 3.22
CA LEU A 387 20.45 6.12 3.57
C LEU A 387 20.34 7.18 2.47
N TYR A 388 19.17 7.30 1.87
CA TYR A 388 18.91 8.22 0.76
C TYR A 388 18.10 9.45 1.21
N SER A 389 18.38 10.59 0.59
CA SER A 389 17.65 11.85 0.78
C SER A 389 16.20 11.74 0.29
N SER A 390 15.31 12.43 0.99
CA SER A 390 13.88 12.51 0.69
C SER A 390 13.48 13.66 -0.23
N THR A 391 14.40 14.58 -0.54
CA THR A 391 14.11 15.81 -1.30
C THR A 391 14.26 15.65 -2.82
N VAL A 392 14.75 14.51 -3.31
CA VAL A 392 14.84 14.24 -4.75
C VAL A 392 13.55 13.59 -5.22
N SER A 393 12.62 14.42 -5.70
CA SER A 393 11.37 14.00 -6.33
C SER A 393 11.63 13.09 -7.54
N ALA A 394 10.76 12.10 -7.74
CA ALA A 394 10.73 11.21 -8.90
C ALA A 394 10.70 11.95 -10.26
N SER A 395 10.36 13.25 -10.28
CA SER A 395 10.35 14.11 -11.47
C SER A 395 11.72 14.46 -12.05
N GLN A 396 12.83 14.27 -11.32
CA GLN A 396 14.18 14.42 -11.89
C GLN A 396 14.71 13.12 -12.54
N MET A 397 13.95 12.03 -12.51
CA MET A 397 14.38 10.74 -13.05
C MET A 397 14.23 10.61 -14.58
N VAL A 398 13.51 11.53 -15.25
CA VAL A 398 13.18 11.38 -16.68
C VAL A 398 14.28 11.91 -17.63
N ASN A 399 15.24 12.70 -17.15
CA ASN A 399 16.20 13.40 -18.04
C ASN A 399 17.62 12.82 -18.14
N ASN A 400 17.96 11.73 -17.44
CA ASN A 400 19.30 11.14 -17.53
C ASN A 400 19.26 9.78 -18.24
N ASN A 401 19.00 9.80 -19.54
CA ASN A 401 19.03 8.60 -20.40
C ASN A 401 20.32 8.46 -21.23
N ASN A 402 21.40 9.17 -20.88
CA ASN A 402 22.69 9.01 -21.55
C ASN A 402 23.80 8.65 -20.57
N ASN A 403 24.32 7.42 -20.76
CA ASN A 403 25.61 6.86 -20.34
C ASN A 403 25.66 5.95 -19.09
N ASN A 404 25.96 4.69 -19.39
CA ASN A 404 26.69 3.68 -18.61
C ASN A 404 25.98 2.92 -17.48
N ASN A 405 25.62 1.66 -17.78
CA ASN A 405 25.72 0.41 -17.00
C ASN A 405 26.09 0.47 -15.50
N ASN A 406 25.35 1.25 -14.70
CA ASN A 406 25.23 1.10 -13.24
C ASN A 406 23.91 1.75 -12.81
N ALA A 407 22.80 1.01 -12.97
CA ALA A 407 21.44 1.47 -12.68
C ALA A 407 21.12 1.55 -11.17
N SER A 408 21.92 2.29 -10.40
CA SER A 408 21.66 2.60 -8.99
C SER A 408 21.83 4.08 -8.63
N SER A 409 22.23 4.94 -9.56
CA SER A 409 22.67 6.30 -9.23
C SER A 409 21.72 7.39 -9.73
N GLY A 410 20.71 7.71 -8.91
CA GLY A 410 19.93 8.95 -9.03
C GLY A 410 19.48 9.54 -7.68
N ARG A 411 19.59 8.80 -6.57
CA ARG A 411 19.19 9.26 -5.24
C ARG A 411 20.41 9.72 -4.46
N LYS A 412 20.41 10.97 -4.01
CA LYS A 412 21.48 11.53 -3.17
C LYS A 412 21.54 10.78 -1.84
N GLU A 413 22.64 10.10 -1.56
CA GLU A 413 22.89 9.51 -0.24
C GLU A 413 23.21 10.58 0.81
N ILE A 414 22.78 10.34 2.05
CA ILE A 414 22.99 11.21 3.20
C ILE A 414 23.60 10.41 4.35
N GLY A 415 24.40 11.08 5.18
CA GLY A 415 25.07 10.44 6.32
C GLY A 415 24.09 10.05 7.42
N PHE A 416 23.21 10.96 7.81
CA PHE A 416 22.27 10.73 8.90
C PHE A 416 20.94 11.44 8.63
N ARG A 417 19.90 10.99 9.33
CA ARG A 417 18.59 11.64 9.37
C ARG A 417 18.08 11.67 10.81
N ILE A 418 17.52 12.80 11.22
CA ILE A 418 16.79 12.94 12.47
C ILE A 418 15.34 13.14 12.11
N SER A 419 14.52 12.16 12.44
CA SER A 419 13.08 12.21 12.18
C SER A 419 12.37 13.01 13.29
N GLY A 420 11.23 13.62 12.97
CA GLY A 420 10.44 14.42 13.92
C GLY A 420 9.88 13.62 15.10
N ASP A 421 9.88 12.29 15.01
CA ASP A 421 9.56 11.40 16.13
C ASP A 421 10.74 11.16 17.10
N GLY A 422 11.88 11.83 16.88
CA GLY A 422 13.08 11.70 17.70
C GLY A 422 13.93 10.46 17.38
N LYS A 423 13.63 9.73 16.30
CA LYS A 423 14.47 8.61 15.85
C LYS A 423 15.66 9.10 15.05
N VAL A 424 16.82 8.50 15.30
CA VAL A 424 18.08 8.83 14.61
C VAL A 424 18.44 7.69 13.67
N TYR A 425 18.65 8.02 12.39
CA TYR A 425 19.06 7.08 11.36
C TYR A 425 20.49 7.39 10.92
N PHE A 426 21.35 6.38 10.89
CA PHE A 426 22.74 6.49 10.47
C PHE A 426 23.02 5.60 9.26
N ASN A 427 23.78 6.16 8.31
CA ASN A 427 24.25 5.46 7.13
C ASN A 427 25.62 4.83 7.40
N GLN A 428 25.67 3.50 7.44
CA GLN A 428 26.91 2.79 7.75
C GLN A 428 27.94 2.86 6.62
N SER A 429 27.52 2.95 5.35
CA SER A 429 28.45 2.96 4.22
C SER A 429 29.39 4.18 4.20
N ILE A 430 28.93 5.32 4.72
CA ILE A 430 29.68 6.59 4.67
C ILE A 430 30.04 7.18 6.04
N MET A 431 29.46 6.69 7.14
CA MET A 431 29.74 7.20 8.47
C MET A 431 30.76 6.39 9.25
N ASN A 432 31.71 7.11 9.86
CA ASN A 432 32.58 6.60 10.91
C ASN A 432 32.05 6.93 12.31
N THR A 433 32.60 6.27 13.33
CA THR A 433 32.20 6.45 14.73
C THR A 433 32.34 7.90 15.21
N GLY A 434 33.38 8.61 14.78
CA GLY A 434 33.58 10.02 15.14
C GLY A 434 32.48 10.95 14.59
N GLN A 435 32.04 10.71 13.36
CA GLN A 435 30.92 11.43 12.74
C GLN A 435 29.60 11.11 13.45
N ILE A 436 29.37 9.83 13.80
CA ILE A 436 28.19 9.41 14.58
C ILE A 436 28.14 10.19 15.91
N LEU A 437 29.25 10.20 16.65
CA LEU A 437 29.34 10.91 17.93
C LEU A 437 29.17 12.41 17.80
N LYS A 438 29.70 13.02 16.72
CA LYS A 438 29.50 14.45 16.43
C LYS A 438 28.02 14.76 16.18
N VAL A 439 27.34 13.96 15.37
CA VAL A 439 25.91 14.14 15.09
C VAL A 439 25.08 14.03 16.37
N LEU A 440 25.36 13.04 17.22
CA LEU A 440 24.68 12.88 18.50
C LEU A 440 24.91 14.10 19.40
N LYS A 441 26.16 14.58 19.49
CA LYS A 441 26.48 15.77 20.28
C LYS A 441 25.74 17.01 19.80
N ASP A 442 25.75 17.27 18.50
CA ASP A 442 25.19 18.49 17.92
C ASP A 442 23.65 18.52 17.99
N ASN A 443 23.01 17.35 18.04
CA ASN A 443 21.56 17.22 18.00
C ASN A 443 20.92 16.69 19.29
N TRP A 444 21.69 16.46 20.35
CA TRP A 444 21.23 15.78 21.56
C TRP A 444 19.94 16.37 22.14
N LYS A 445 19.95 17.66 22.44
CA LYS A 445 18.79 18.39 23.00
C LYS A 445 17.61 18.43 22.03
N ARG A 446 17.89 18.49 20.71
CA ARG A 446 16.85 18.52 19.68
C ARG A 446 16.10 17.19 19.62
N ILE A 447 16.83 16.08 19.70
CA ILE A 447 16.25 14.72 19.72
C ILE A 447 15.35 14.54 20.95
N GLU A 448 15.79 14.99 22.13
CA GLU A 448 14.97 14.97 23.35
C GLU A 448 13.66 15.76 23.21
N THR A 449 13.74 16.98 22.68
CA THR A 449 12.55 17.82 22.47
C THR A 449 11.57 17.17 21.51
N PHE A 450 12.06 16.68 20.35
CA PHE A 450 11.23 16.00 19.36
C PHE A 450 10.56 14.76 19.92
N GLN A 451 11.29 13.94 20.68
CA GLN A 451 10.70 12.77 21.33
C GLN A 451 9.59 13.16 22.32
N LYS A 452 9.83 14.17 23.17
CA LYS A 452 8.85 14.63 24.16
C LYS A 452 7.59 15.20 23.52
N GLU A 453 7.73 15.97 22.45
CA GLU A 453 6.60 16.58 21.76
C GLU A 453 5.83 15.56 20.92
N HIS A 454 6.54 14.64 20.24
CA HIS A 454 5.91 13.53 19.54
C HIS A 454 5.11 12.63 20.49
N ASP A 455 5.66 12.28 21.66
CA ASP A 455 4.95 11.49 22.67
C ASP A 455 3.64 12.16 23.14
N ARG A 456 3.63 13.50 23.24
CA ARG A 456 2.43 14.27 23.56
C ARG A 456 1.40 14.21 22.43
N ALA A 457 1.83 14.37 21.18
CA ALA A 457 0.95 14.30 20.02
C ALA A 457 0.34 12.90 19.85
N VAL A 458 1.14 11.83 20.00
CA VAL A 458 0.65 10.44 19.96
C VAL A 458 -0.34 10.16 21.08
N THR A 459 -0.07 10.64 22.30
CA THR A 459 -1.02 10.47 23.42
C THR A 459 -2.35 11.19 23.15
N ALA A 460 -2.32 12.34 22.45
CA ALA A 460 -3.53 13.06 22.05
C ALA A 460 -4.31 12.31 20.96
N LEU A 461 -3.62 11.78 19.94
CA LEU A 461 -4.23 10.96 18.89
C LEU A 461 -4.85 9.66 19.45
N GLU A 462 -4.15 8.99 20.37
CA GLU A 462 -4.66 7.79 21.04
C GLU A 462 -5.95 8.08 21.82
N ARG A 463 -6.03 9.24 22.48
CA ARG A 463 -7.28 9.67 23.15
C ARG A 463 -8.40 9.90 22.14
N LEU A 464 -8.12 10.54 21.01
CA LEU A 464 -9.09 10.76 19.93
C LEU A 464 -9.54 9.44 19.30
N SER A 465 -8.66 8.47 19.11
CA SER A 465 -9.02 7.14 18.57
C SER A 465 -9.90 6.34 19.54
N ARG A 466 -9.84 6.62 20.84
CA ARG A 466 -10.74 6.00 21.82
C ARG A 466 -12.16 6.58 21.78
N THR A 467 -12.31 7.83 21.38
CA THR A 467 -13.60 8.53 21.35
C THR A 467 -14.27 8.50 19.98
N ILE A 468 -13.48 8.59 18.91
CA ILE A 468 -13.93 8.54 17.52
C ILE A 468 -13.72 7.10 16.99
N PRO A 469 -14.68 6.52 16.24
CA PRO A 469 -14.59 5.14 15.72
C PRO A 469 -13.64 5.02 14.51
N VAL A 470 -12.43 5.56 14.63
CA VAL A 470 -11.41 5.68 13.58
C VAL A 470 -10.03 5.39 14.17
N ASP A 471 -9.20 4.71 13.39
CA ASP A 471 -7.79 4.48 13.72
C ASP A 471 -6.90 5.46 12.94
N PHE A 472 -5.91 6.02 13.63
CA PHE A 472 -4.99 6.98 13.04
C PHE A 472 -3.67 6.32 12.65
N SER A 473 -3.14 6.72 11.51
CA SER A 473 -1.81 6.38 10.99
C SER A 473 -1.16 7.63 10.41
N ILE A 474 0.15 7.60 10.17
CA ILE A 474 0.91 8.74 9.62
C ILE A 474 1.56 8.30 8.33
N ASP A 475 1.42 9.10 7.26
CA ASP A 475 2.12 8.83 6.02
C ASP A 475 3.63 8.89 6.24
N THR A 476 4.31 7.80 5.88
CA THR A 476 5.76 7.66 6.02
C THR A 476 6.49 8.63 5.10
N ASN A 477 6.00 8.85 3.88
CA ASN A 477 6.66 9.73 2.93
C ASN A 477 6.58 11.18 3.39
N TRP A 478 5.38 11.63 3.75
CA TRP A 478 5.19 12.95 4.36
C TRP A 478 6.03 13.13 5.63
N LYS A 479 6.02 12.15 6.54
CA LYS A 479 6.84 12.17 7.76
C LYS A 479 8.34 12.39 7.48
N ILE A 480 8.86 11.73 6.46
CA ILE A 480 10.28 11.85 6.10
C ILE A 480 10.57 13.21 5.43
N ARG A 481 9.61 13.81 4.71
CA ARG A 481 9.77 15.13 4.09
C ARG A 481 9.70 16.27 5.10
N GLU A 482 8.79 16.19 6.08
CA GLU A 482 8.63 17.24 7.10
C GLU A 482 9.78 17.30 8.11
N GLU A 483 10.54 16.20 8.27
CA GLU A 483 11.63 16.06 9.23
C GLU A 483 11.24 16.58 10.62
N GLY A 484 11.75 17.75 11.02
CA GLY A 484 11.47 18.36 12.32
C GLY A 484 10.14 19.10 12.44
N ASN A 485 9.47 19.43 11.33
CA ASN A 485 8.19 20.17 11.35
C ASN A 485 6.98 19.25 11.63
N LEU A 486 7.16 17.93 11.49
CA LEU A 486 6.12 16.93 11.72
C LEU A 486 5.37 17.13 13.03
N VAL A 487 6.09 17.41 14.10
CA VAL A 487 5.52 17.57 15.44
C VAL A 487 4.54 18.73 15.50
N HIS A 488 4.88 19.86 14.88
CA HIS A 488 4.01 21.02 14.81
C HIS A 488 2.75 20.74 14.00
N CYS A 489 2.89 20.03 12.88
CA CYS A 489 1.77 19.58 12.07
C CYS A 489 0.82 18.66 12.84
N LEU A 490 1.36 17.66 13.57
CA LEU A 490 0.56 16.74 14.39
C LEU A 490 -0.13 17.45 15.56
N ASP A 491 0.53 18.41 16.20
CA ASP A 491 -0.07 19.22 17.27
C ASP A 491 -1.22 20.09 16.73
N THR A 492 -1.05 20.67 15.53
CA THR A 492 -2.11 21.43 14.84
C THR A 492 -3.31 20.55 14.51
N PHE A 493 -3.05 19.37 13.91
CA PHE A 493 -4.07 18.39 13.58
C PHE A 493 -4.86 17.94 14.82
N THR A 494 -4.16 17.53 15.89
CA THR A 494 -4.80 17.06 17.13
C THR A 494 -5.63 18.14 17.81
N LYS A 495 -5.19 19.40 17.79
CA LYS A 495 -5.97 20.53 18.33
C LYS A 495 -7.25 20.78 17.53
N SER A 496 -7.16 20.75 16.19
CA SER A 496 -8.33 20.93 15.33
C SER A 496 -9.35 19.81 15.55
N MET A 497 -8.88 18.55 15.53
CA MET A 497 -9.72 17.37 15.75
C MET A 497 -10.41 17.38 17.12
N LYS A 498 -9.67 17.78 18.17
CA LYS A 498 -10.25 17.93 19.51
C LYS A 498 -11.29 19.04 19.58
N GLY A 499 -11.10 20.14 18.85
CA GLY A 499 -12.09 21.22 18.77
C GLY A 499 -13.42 20.79 18.15
N SER A 500 -13.38 19.80 17.26
CA SER A 500 -14.54 19.31 16.50
C SER A 500 -14.97 17.88 16.84
N GLU A 501 -14.48 17.34 17.96
CA GLU A 501 -14.61 15.92 18.33
C GLU A 501 -16.07 15.42 18.35
N MET A 502 -16.97 16.15 19.02
CA MET A 502 -18.38 15.79 19.12
C MET A 502 -19.10 15.80 17.77
N GLN A 503 -18.75 16.76 16.91
CA GLN A 503 -19.34 16.91 15.57
C GLN A 503 -18.86 15.78 14.65
N LEU A 504 -17.57 15.46 14.70
CA LEU A 504 -16.96 14.33 13.97
C LEU A 504 -17.55 13.01 14.42
N GLN A 505 -17.70 12.79 15.72
CA GLN A 505 -18.28 11.57 16.26
C GLN A 505 -19.72 11.37 15.77
N SER A 506 -20.55 12.43 15.81
CA SER A 506 -21.93 12.36 15.30
C SER A 506 -21.98 12.11 13.79
N LEU A 507 -21.14 12.78 13.01
CA LEU A 507 -21.08 12.60 11.56
C LEU A 507 -20.65 11.18 11.19
N LEU A 508 -19.59 10.66 11.82
CA LEU A 508 -19.07 9.33 11.54
C LEU A 508 -20.02 8.23 12.01
N GLN A 509 -20.72 8.43 13.13
CA GLN A 509 -21.79 7.53 13.54
C GLN A 509 -22.93 7.53 12.50
N LYS A 510 -23.37 8.70 12.02
CA LYS A 510 -24.37 8.76 10.95
C LYS A 510 -23.89 7.97 9.72
N LEU A 511 -22.67 8.18 9.25
CA LEU A 511 -22.13 7.43 8.10
C LEU A 511 -22.05 5.91 8.35
N LEU A 512 -21.65 5.47 9.55
CA LEU A 512 -21.51 4.05 9.89
C LEU A 512 -22.81 3.32 10.23
N TYR A 513 -23.88 4.04 10.59
CA TYR A 513 -25.18 3.47 10.97
C TYR A 513 -26.30 3.73 9.94
N SER A 514 -26.12 4.65 8.97
CA SER A 514 -27.06 4.82 7.84
C SER A 514 -27.11 3.60 6.91
N ASN A 515 -26.05 2.77 6.93
CA ASN A 515 -25.89 1.61 6.04
C ASN A 515 -26.67 0.35 6.49
N GLU A 516 -27.50 0.43 7.53
CA GLU A 516 -28.22 -0.73 8.08
C GLU A 516 -29.48 -1.14 7.30
N HIS A 517 -29.91 -0.39 6.28
CA HIS A 517 -31.21 -0.67 5.63
C HIS A 517 -31.19 -1.48 4.33
N ASN A 518 -30.03 -1.79 3.72
CA ASN A 518 -30.02 -2.46 2.39
C ASN A 518 -29.13 -3.72 2.24
N VAL A 519 -28.54 -4.27 3.30
CA VAL A 519 -27.75 -5.52 3.18
C VAL A 519 -28.48 -6.67 3.86
N THR A 520 -28.83 -7.69 3.07
CA THR A 520 -29.39 -8.96 3.52
C THR A 520 -28.56 -9.56 4.66
N LYS A 521 -29.27 -9.99 5.71
CA LYS A 521 -28.76 -10.49 7.01
C LYS A 521 -27.72 -11.63 6.94
N SER A 522 -27.39 -12.17 5.77
CA SER A 522 -26.41 -13.26 5.60
C SER A 522 -24.95 -12.76 5.45
N LEU A 523 -24.71 -11.52 5.00
CA LEU A 523 -23.35 -10.95 4.88
C LEU A 523 -22.92 -10.12 6.10
N GLN A 524 -23.89 -9.70 6.92
CA GLN A 524 -23.65 -8.86 8.11
C GLN A 524 -22.89 -9.58 9.24
N GLN A 525 -22.84 -10.91 9.25
CA GLN A 525 -22.12 -11.65 10.29
C GLN A 525 -20.64 -11.93 9.99
N GLN A 526 -20.15 -11.66 8.77
CA GLN A 526 -18.74 -11.92 8.42
C GLN A 526 -17.88 -10.67 8.20
N GLN A 527 -18.48 -9.48 8.10
CA GLN A 527 -17.74 -8.21 8.10
C GLN A 527 -18.17 -7.35 9.29
N ILE A 528 -17.87 -7.82 10.51
CA ILE A 528 -18.00 -6.99 11.70
C ILE A 528 -16.97 -5.85 11.60
N LYS A 529 -17.50 -4.63 11.55
CA LYS A 529 -16.88 -3.28 11.46
C LYS A 529 -15.39 -3.22 11.88
N LYS A 530 -14.48 -3.33 10.90
CA LYS A 530 -13.13 -2.76 11.03
C LYS A 530 -13.26 -1.24 11.05
N ARG A 531 -12.64 -0.56 12.04
CA ARG A 531 -12.61 0.90 12.10
C ARG A 531 -12.05 1.48 10.80
N MET A 532 -12.57 2.64 10.37
CA MET A 532 -11.98 3.36 9.24
C MET A 532 -10.56 3.81 9.61
N VAL A 533 -9.65 3.76 8.65
CA VAL A 533 -8.24 4.13 8.86
C VAL A 533 -7.99 5.51 8.25
N TRP A 534 -7.58 6.46 9.08
CA TRP A 534 -7.20 7.80 8.68
C TRP A 534 -5.68 7.92 8.69
N ILE A 535 -5.10 8.32 7.57
CA ILE A 535 -3.67 8.56 7.41
C ILE A 535 -3.44 10.07 7.39
N VAL A 536 -2.77 10.59 8.42
CA VAL A 536 -2.36 12.01 8.45
C VAL A 536 -1.28 12.23 7.39
N SER A 537 -1.50 13.20 6.52
CA SER A 537 -0.70 13.45 5.31
C SER A 537 -0.66 14.95 4.95
N ASP A 538 -0.16 15.29 3.75
CA ASP A 538 -0.13 16.65 3.23
C ASP A 538 -1.38 17.04 2.42
N LYS A 539 -2.18 16.07 1.96
CA LYS A 539 -3.31 16.31 1.06
C LYS A 539 -4.45 15.32 1.31
N PHE A 540 -5.65 15.71 0.90
CA PHE A 540 -6.77 14.78 0.85
C PHE A 540 -6.55 13.76 -0.28
N ASP A 541 -6.66 12.48 0.06
CA ASP A 541 -6.68 11.37 -0.88
C ASP A 541 -7.54 10.24 -0.31
N ILE A 542 -8.10 9.40 -1.16
CA ILE A 542 -8.89 8.25 -0.74
C ILE A 542 -8.52 7.03 -1.55
N LEU A 543 -8.25 5.93 -0.85
CA LEU A 543 -8.13 4.64 -1.49
C LEU A 543 -9.52 3.98 -1.57
N PRO A 544 -9.82 3.27 -2.67
CA PRO A 544 -11.04 2.46 -2.81
C PRO A 544 -11.29 1.45 -1.68
N THR A 545 -10.29 1.23 -0.84
CA THR A 545 -10.27 0.28 0.28
C THR A 545 -10.80 0.86 1.61
N GLY A 546 -11.22 2.13 1.62
CA GLY A 546 -11.76 2.81 2.80
C GLY A 546 -10.69 3.43 3.71
N VAL A 547 -9.45 3.52 3.22
CA VAL A 547 -8.36 4.27 3.84
C VAL A 547 -8.40 5.70 3.32
N MET A 548 -8.42 6.67 4.25
CA MET A 548 -8.53 8.10 3.90
C MET A 548 -7.27 8.83 4.33
N PHE A 549 -6.65 9.52 3.38
CA PHE A 549 -5.56 10.45 3.63
C PHE A 549 -6.15 11.81 3.95
N ILE A 550 -5.80 12.34 5.11
CA ILE A 550 -6.34 13.59 5.64
C ILE A 550 -5.16 14.53 5.89
N PRO A 551 -5.20 15.77 5.38
CA PRO A 551 -4.17 16.76 5.64
C PRO A 551 -4.04 17.06 7.12
N TYR A 552 -2.87 17.52 7.55
CA TYR A 552 -2.67 17.96 8.93
C TYR A 552 -3.39 19.30 9.24
N ASP A 553 -3.58 20.15 8.24
CA ASP A 553 -4.18 21.47 8.29
C ASP A 553 -5.68 21.44 7.92
N VAL A 554 -6.44 20.66 8.67
CA VAL A 554 -7.87 20.44 8.42
C VAL A 554 -8.75 21.09 9.46
N ASP A 555 -9.97 21.44 9.05
CA ASP A 555 -11.08 21.85 9.88
C ASP A 555 -12.28 20.91 9.70
N PHE A 556 -13.27 20.98 10.60
CA PHE A 556 -14.46 20.12 10.49
C PHE A 556 -15.16 20.25 9.14
N LYS A 557 -15.22 21.46 8.59
CA LYS A 557 -15.92 21.75 7.35
C LYS A 557 -15.25 21.10 6.15
N SER A 558 -13.92 21.18 6.03
CA SER A 558 -13.17 20.50 4.97
C SER A 558 -13.29 18.98 5.06
N ILE A 559 -13.22 18.41 6.27
CA ILE A 559 -13.44 16.98 6.48
C ILE A 559 -14.87 16.59 6.11
N SER A 560 -15.88 17.36 6.54
CA SER A 560 -17.28 17.06 6.20
C SER A 560 -17.50 17.17 4.70
N ASP A 561 -17.02 18.24 4.06
CA ASP A 561 -17.18 18.45 2.62
C ASP A 561 -16.45 17.36 1.82
N PHE A 562 -15.27 16.92 2.26
CA PHE A 562 -14.52 15.82 1.65
C PHE A 562 -15.26 14.49 1.79
N LEU A 563 -15.70 14.12 3.00
CA LEU A 563 -16.48 12.91 3.24
C LEU A 563 -17.80 12.91 2.45
N LEU A 564 -18.41 14.08 2.25
CA LEU A 564 -19.62 14.24 1.45
C LEU A 564 -19.34 14.27 -0.07
N GLN A 565 -18.15 14.70 -0.50
CA GLN A 565 -17.72 14.66 -1.90
C GLN A 565 -17.30 13.27 -2.35
N ILE A 566 -16.71 12.46 -1.49
CA ILE A 566 -16.54 11.01 -1.70
C ILE A 566 -17.91 10.34 -1.92
N GLY A 567 -18.95 10.95 -1.36
CA GLY A 567 -20.35 10.67 -1.65
C GLY A 567 -20.78 10.85 -3.11
N LYS A 568 -20.05 11.60 -3.96
CA LYS A 568 -20.41 11.91 -5.35
C LYS A 568 -19.67 10.98 -6.31
#